data_AF-A0A6J4T0V5-F1
#
_entry.id   AF-A0A6J4T0V5-F1
#
_cell.length_a   1.000
_cell.length_b   1.000
_cell.length_c   1.000
_cell.angle_alpha   90.00
_cell.angle_beta   90.00
_cell.angle_gamma   90.00
#
_symmetry.space_group_name_H-M   'P 1'
#
loop_
_entity.id
_entity.type
_entity.pdbx_description
1 polymer ?
#
loop_
_entity_poly.entity_id
_entity_poly.type
_entity_poly.pdbx_seq_one_letter_code
_entity_poly.pdbx_strand_id
1 'polypeptide(L)'
;PAKGSGHNRGIAVDVTLIEISSGQELAMPTRFDDFTEKAHHSYTNLPEDVLRNRGILKTTMEKNGFQALSTEWWHYSLADTATDYELLDLSFNQLKKLESGQ
;
A
#
# COMPACT_ATOMS: atom_id res chain seq x y z
N PRO A 1 -0.42 -13.52 10.55
CA PRO A 1 -1.86 -13.43 10.90
C PRO A 1 -2.61 -14.71 10.50
N ALA A 2 -3.55 -15.20 11.32
CA ALA A 2 -4.24 -16.49 11.06
C ALA A 2 -5.06 -16.54 9.76
N LYS A 3 -5.43 -15.37 9.19
CA LYS A 3 -6.16 -15.26 7.91
C LYS A 3 -5.31 -14.67 6.76
N GLY A 4 -4.07 -14.28 7.05
CA GLY A 4 -3.22 -13.49 6.15
C GLY A 4 -3.64 -12.02 6.00
N SER A 5 -2.92 -11.27 5.17
CA SER A 5 -3.27 -9.91 4.72
C SER A 5 -3.16 -9.80 3.19
N GLY A 6 -3.58 -8.66 2.62
CA GLY A 6 -3.44 -8.38 1.18
C GLY A 6 -1.98 -8.43 0.70
N HIS A 7 -1.03 -8.05 1.55
CA HIS A 7 0.40 -8.17 1.28
C HIS A 7 0.84 -9.63 1.09
N ASN A 8 0.32 -10.56 1.91
CA ASN A 8 0.59 -11.99 1.73
C ASN A 8 -0.09 -12.61 0.50
N ARG A 9 -0.94 -11.86 -0.20
CA ARG A 9 -1.63 -12.29 -1.43
C ARG A 9 -1.08 -11.63 -2.68
N GLY A 10 -0.09 -10.75 -2.54
CA GLY A 10 0.47 -9.97 -3.65
C GLY A 10 -0.50 -8.94 -4.24
N ILE A 11 -1.55 -8.54 -3.50
CA ILE A 11 -2.58 -7.60 -3.98
C ILE A 11 -2.54 -6.24 -3.28
N ALA A 12 -1.60 -6.04 -2.37
CA ALA A 12 -1.42 -4.78 -1.65
C ALA A 12 -0.03 -4.22 -1.90
N VAL A 13 0.05 -2.89 -1.90
CA VAL A 13 1.29 -2.13 -2.10
C VAL A 13 1.33 -0.96 -1.13
N ASP A 14 2.53 -0.67 -0.66
CA ASP A 14 2.84 0.52 0.13
C ASP A 14 3.70 1.44 -0.74
N VAL A 15 3.21 2.65 -1.05
CA VAL A 15 3.82 3.52 -2.05
C VAL A 15 3.85 5.00 -1.64
N THR A 16 4.78 5.74 -2.22
CA THR A 16 4.89 7.20 -2.15
C THR A 16 5.02 7.79 -3.55
N LEU A 17 5.05 9.12 -3.65
CA LEU A 17 5.30 9.85 -4.89
C LEU A 17 6.73 10.40 -4.90
N ILE A 18 7.33 10.43 -6.08
CA ILE A 18 8.58 11.14 -6.33
C ILE A 18 8.40 12.21 -7.41
N GLU A 19 9.22 13.24 -7.36
CA GLU A 19 9.42 14.14 -8.49
C GLU A 19 10.35 13.46 -9.52
N ILE A 20 9.92 13.35 -10.77
CA ILE A 20 10.67 12.63 -11.82
C ILE A 20 12.02 13.31 -12.14
N SER A 21 12.07 14.65 -12.11
CA SER A 21 13.29 15.41 -12.45
C SER A 21 14.40 15.25 -11.41
N SER A 22 14.04 15.19 -10.12
CA SER A 22 15.00 15.14 -9.02
C SER A 22 15.15 13.75 -8.38
N GLY A 23 14.17 12.87 -8.60
CA GLY A 23 14.06 11.58 -7.91
C GLY A 23 13.71 11.69 -6.43
N GLN A 24 13.39 12.90 -5.93
CA GLN A 24 13.10 13.11 -4.52
C GLN A 24 11.66 12.76 -4.19
N GLU A 25 11.45 12.14 -3.02
CA GLU A 25 10.12 11.88 -2.48
C GLU A 25 9.40 13.20 -2.19
N LEU A 26 8.12 13.24 -2.53
CA LEU A 26 7.25 14.34 -2.15
C LEU A 26 6.89 14.23 -0.66
N ALA A 27 6.71 15.37 -0.01
CA ALA A 27 6.28 15.41 1.38
C ALA A 27 4.90 14.74 1.56
N MET A 28 4.80 13.86 2.54
CA MET A 28 3.62 13.08 2.91
C MET A 28 3.29 13.28 4.40
N PRO A 29 2.08 12.91 4.87
CA PRO A 29 1.64 13.20 6.25
C PRO A 29 2.60 12.74 7.34
N THR A 30 3.19 11.57 7.13
CA THR A 30 4.11 10.88 8.04
C THR A 30 5.10 10.06 7.21
N ARG A 31 6.06 9.42 7.86
CA ARG A 31 6.80 8.31 7.25
C ARG A 31 5.88 7.08 7.12
N PHE A 32 6.31 6.10 6.33
CA PHE A 32 5.77 4.73 6.40
C PHE A 32 5.81 4.20 7.84
N ASP A 33 4.87 3.32 8.16
CA ASP A 33 4.71 2.66 9.47
C ASP A 33 4.49 3.61 10.66
N ASP A 34 4.00 4.82 10.40
CA ASP A 34 3.47 5.69 11.45
C ASP A 34 2.00 5.34 11.72
N PHE A 35 1.74 4.70 12.86
CA PHE A 35 0.39 4.25 13.24
C PHE A 35 -0.37 5.29 14.08
N THR A 36 0.01 6.57 14.02
CA THR A 36 -0.75 7.65 14.65
C THR A 36 -1.87 8.15 13.73
N GLU A 37 -2.84 8.88 14.29
CA GLU A 37 -3.93 9.48 13.52
C GLU A 37 -3.45 10.38 12.38
N LYS A 38 -2.20 10.89 12.45
CA LYS A 38 -1.61 11.71 11.38
C LYS A 38 -1.47 10.96 10.06
N ALA A 39 -1.33 9.63 10.10
CA ALA A 39 -1.23 8.80 8.91
C ALA A 39 -2.58 8.58 8.21
N HIS A 40 -3.70 8.87 8.88
CA HIS A 40 -5.03 8.64 8.34
C HIS A 40 -5.33 9.57 7.16
N HIS A 41 -6.06 9.08 6.16
CA HIS A 41 -6.49 9.91 5.02
C HIS A 41 -7.40 11.08 5.42
N SER A 42 -8.14 10.94 6.52
CA SER A 42 -9.04 11.97 7.06
C SER A 42 -8.33 13.05 7.87
N TYR A 43 -7.05 12.87 8.21
CA TYR A 43 -6.31 13.87 8.99
C TYR A 43 -5.96 15.09 8.13
N THR A 44 -6.50 16.26 8.47
CA THR A 44 -6.39 17.49 7.67
C THR A 44 -5.48 18.56 8.27
N ASN A 45 -4.99 18.38 9.51
CA ASN A 45 -4.09 19.34 10.16
C ASN A 45 -2.64 19.16 9.67
N LEU A 46 -2.43 19.38 8.37
CA LEU A 46 -1.16 19.20 7.66
C LEU A 46 -0.94 20.41 6.72
N PRO A 47 0.31 20.66 6.30
CA PRO A 47 0.62 21.61 5.24
C PRO A 47 -0.19 21.33 3.95
N GLU A 48 -0.58 22.40 3.23
CA GLU A 48 -1.41 22.28 2.03
C GLU A 48 -0.79 21.43 0.92
N ASP A 49 0.53 21.51 0.77
CA ASP A 49 1.28 20.69 -0.18
C ASP A 49 1.25 19.21 0.17
N VAL A 50 1.36 18.86 1.46
CA VAL A 50 1.20 17.49 1.95
C VAL A 50 -0.21 16.95 1.69
N LEU A 51 -1.24 17.76 1.95
CA LEU A 51 -2.63 17.40 1.65
C LEU A 51 -2.84 17.16 0.15
N ARG A 52 -2.28 18.03 -0.69
CA ARG A 52 -2.33 17.91 -2.16
C ARG A 52 -1.60 16.65 -2.64
N ASN A 53 -0.39 16.39 -2.15
CA ASN A 53 0.41 15.22 -2.55
C ASN A 53 -0.31 13.91 -2.19
N ARG A 54 -0.83 13.80 -0.96
CA ARG A 54 -1.67 12.66 -0.55
C ARG A 54 -2.92 12.53 -1.42
N GLY A 55 -3.56 13.65 -1.76
CA GLY A 55 -4.72 13.68 -2.66
C GLY A 55 -4.39 13.15 -4.05
N ILE A 56 -3.26 13.54 -4.63
CA ILE A 56 -2.77 13.03 -5.92
C ILE A 56 -2.57 11.53 -5.86
N LEU A 57 -1.86 11.05 -4.82
CA LEU A 57 -1.59 9.62 -4.66
C LEU A 57 -2.91 8.83 -4.56
N LYS A 58 -3.78 9.21 -3.62
CA LYS A 58 -5.06 8.51 -3.38
C LYS A 58 -5.90 8.44 -4.64
N THR A 59 -6.13 9.58 -5.28
CA THR A 59 -7.00 9.65 -6.47
C THR A 59 -6.41 8.90 -7.66
N THR A 60 -5.08 8.91 -7.82
CA THR A 60 -4.39 8.15 -8.87
C THR A 60 -4.53 6.65 -8.65
N MET A 61 -4.30 6.18 -7.42
CA MET A 61 -4.42 4.76 -7.08
C MET A 61 -5.88 4.28 -7.25
N GLU A 62 -6.85 5.05 -6.74
CA GLU A 62 -8.29 4.74 -6.87
C GLU A 62 -8.75 4.70 -8.33
N LYS A 63 -8.27 5.63 -9.16
CA LYS A 63 -8.55 5.63 -10.61
C LYS A 63 -8.05 4.37 -11.32
N ASN A 64 -7.02 3.71 -10.78
CA ASN A 64 -6.43 2.50 -11.35
C ASN A 64 -6.88 1.21 -10.64
N GLY A 65 -7.99 1.25 -9.88
CA GLY A 65 -8.63 0.06 -9.32
C GLY A 65 -8.15 -0.36 -7.92
N PHE A 66 -7.31 0.45 -7.28
CA PHE A 66 -6.92 0.23 -5.90
C PHE A 66 -7.89 0.90 -4.92
N GLN A 67 -7.94 0.39 -3.69
CA GLN A 67 -8.64 0.96 -2.55
C GLN A 67 -7.64 1.40 -1.49
N ALA A 68 -7.78 2.64 -1.03
CA ALA A 68 -6.97 3.20 0.04
C ALA A 68 -7.39 2.63 1.40
N LEU A 69 -6.41 2.30 2.25
CA LEU A 69 -6.69 2.01 3.66
C LEU A 69 -6.85 3.32 4.43
N SER A 70 -7.99 3.53 5.09
CA SER A 70 -8.33 4.82 5.72
C SER A 70 -7.31 5.29 6.77
N THR A 71 -6.61 4.35 7.42
CA THR A 71 -5.66 4.61 8.52
C THR A 71 -4.20 4.77 8.06
N GLU A 72 -3.87 4.44 6.81
CA GLU A 72 -2.48 4.42 6.32
C GLU A 72 -2.42 5.06 4.93
N TRP A 73 -1.96 6.31 4.83
CA TRP A 73 -2.00 7.09 3.57
C TRP A 73 -1.26 6.45 2.38
N TRP A 74 -0.34 5.53 2.68
CA TRP A 74 0.52 4.84 1.73
C TRP A 74 -0.01 3.49 1.26
N HIS A 75 -0.98 2.91 1.95
CA HIS A 75 -1.41 1.53 1.74
C HIS A 75 -2.59 1.45 0.77
N TYR A 76 -2.41 0.67 -0.29
CA TYR A 76 -3.40 0.47 -1.33
C TYR A 76 -3.52 -1.01 -1.66
N SER A 77 -4.76 -1.49 -1.85
CA SER A 77 -5.02 -2.88 -2.23
C SER A 77 -6.02 -2.98 -3.37
N LEU A 78 -5.96 -4.03 -4.18
CA LEU A 78 -6.99 -4.25 -5.20
C LEU A 78 -8.35 -4.51 -4.56
N ALA A 79 -9.38 -3.81 -5.03
CA ALA A 79 -10.76 -4.01 -4.61
C ALA A 79 -11.20 -5.47 -4.83
N ASP A 80 -11.97 -6.02 -3.89
CA ASP A 80 -12.87 -7.17 -4.11
C ASP A 80 -12.26 -8.48 -4.63
N THR A 81 -10.94 -8.65 -4.55
CA THR A 81 -10.24 -9.85 -5.06
C THR A 81 -9.42 -10.58 -3.99
N ALA A 82 -9.45 -10.16 -2.72
CA ALA A 82 -8.65 -10.77 -1.66
C ALA A 82 -8.93 -12.26 -1.41
N THR A 83 -10.06 -12.80 -1.89
CA THR A 83 -10.37 -14.24 -1.84
C THR A 83 -9.96 -15.00 -3.09
N ASP A 84 -9.70 -14.30 -4.19
CA ASP A 84 -9.38 -14.91 -5.49
C ASP A 84 -7.89 -15.25 -5.62
N TYR A 85 -7.06 -14.65 -4.75
CA TYR A 85 -5.63 -14.91 -4.68
C TYR A 85 -5.29 -15.80 -3.49
N GLU A 86 -4.49 -16.83 -3.76
CA GLU A 86 -4.00 -17.73 -2.73
C GLU A 86 -3.20 -16.98 -1.65
N LEU A 87 -3.29 -17.46 -0.42
CA LEU A 87 -2.39 -17.01 0.62
C LEU A 87 -0.99 -17.54 0.32
N LEU A 88 -0.09 -16.66 -0.13
CA LEU A 88 1.32 -16.97 -0.35
C LEU A 88 2.07 -16.88 0.98
N ASP A 89 1.76 -17.80 1.89
CA ASP A 89 2.49 -18.02 3.16
C ASP A 89 3.35 -19.28 3.03
N LEU A 90 4.22 -19.28 2.02
CA LEU A 90 5.11 -20.39 1.71
C LEU A 90 6.50 -20.10 2.28
N SER A 91 7.04 -21.02 3.06
CA SER A 91 8.46 -21.00 3.39
C SER A 91 9.32 -21.17 2.12
N PHE A 92 10.57 -20.70 2.16
CA PHE A 92 11.52 -20.91 1.07
C PHE A 92 11.69 -22.39 0.67
N ASN A 93 11.55 -23.32 1.63
CA ASN A 93 11.60 -24.75 1.36
C ASN A 93 10.36 -25.25 0.60
N GLN A 94 9.17 -24.70 0.88
CA GLN A 94 7.95 -25.03 0.14
C GLN A 94 7.99 -24.46 -1.28
N LEU A 95 8.48 -23.23 -1.45
CA LEU A 95 8.71 -22.60 -2.75
C LEU A 95 9.62 -23.45 -3.65
N LYS A 96 10.77 -23.90 -3.12
CA LYS A 96 11.70 -24.76 -3.87
C LYS A 96 11.09 -26.09 -4.33
N LYS A 97 10.17 -26.68 -3.56
CA LYS A 97 9.49 -27.92 -3.94
C LYS A 97 8.54 -27.70 -5.13
N LEU A 98 7.78 -26.61 -5.10
CA LEU A 98 6.86 -26.23 -6.18
C LEU A 98 7.60 -25.97 -7.50
N GLU A 99 8.77 -25.32 -7.46
CA GLU A 99 9.61 -25.08 -8.64
C GLU A 99 10.19 -26.37 -9.24
N SER A 100 10.39 -27.40 -8.40
CA SER A 100 10.94 -28.69 -8.83
C SER A 100 9.91 -29.67 -9.43
N GLY A 101 8.62 -29.30 -9.46
CA GLY A 101 7.55 -30.16 -9.94
C GLY A 101 7.28 -31.40 -9.07
N GLN A 102 7.68 -31.35 -7.79
CA GLN A 102 7.35 -32.35 -6.76
C GLN A 102 6.20 -31.91 -5.87
#